data_AF-M4EA25-F1
#
_entry.id   AF-M4EA25-F1
#
_cell.length_a   1.000
_cell.length_b   1.000
_cell.length_c   1.000
_cell.angle_alpha   90.00
_cell.angle_beta   90.00
_cell.angle_gamma   90.00
#
_symmetry.space_group_name_H-M   'P 1'
#
loop_
_entity.id
_entity.type
_entity.pdbx_description
1 polymer ?
#
loop_
_entity_poly.entity_id
_entity_poly.type
_entity_poly.pdbx_seq_one_letter_code
_entity_poly.pdbx_strand_id
1 'polypeptide(L)'
;MKKLCSEILLKSSFVLGKNVTEFIVNLRSHGFRSVAKGPGELEFSHDEFSRGPLMKKKMMVIALSKSIERLDAQLKGLKCRLKAKKDSLKVENLFQNLRI
;
A
#
# COMPACT_ATOMS: atom_id res chain seq x y z
N MET A 1 7.45 4.68 -28.11
CA MET A 1 7.38 3.49 -27.22
C MET A 1 8.72 2.97 -26.73
N LYS A 2 9.74 2.76 -27.59
CA LYS A 2 11.05 2.19 -27.16
C LYS A 2 11.67 2.91 -25.96
N LYS A 3 11.71 4.25 -25.98
CA LYS A 3 12.26 5.09 -24.89
C LYS A 3 11.54 4.89 -23.54
N LEU A 4 10.20 4.81 -23.55
CA LEU A 4 9.40 4.56 -22.35
C LEU A 4 9.77 3.21 -21.71
N CYS A 5 9.88 2.16 -22.52
CA CYS A 5 10.24 0.83 -22.04
C CYS A 5 11.68 0.77 -21.49
N SER A 6 12.65 1.22 -22.28
CA SER A 6 14.06 1.02 -21.98
C SER A 6 14.61 1.97 -20.91
N GLU A 7 14.12 3.22 -20.88
CA GLU A 7 14.70 4.24 -19.99
C GLU A 7 13.87 4.48 -18.73
N ILE A 8 12.55 4.30 -18.79
CA ILE A 8 11.65 4.62 -17.68
C ILE A 8 11.18 3.34 -16.99
N LEU A 9 10.47 2.46 -17.70
CA LEU A 9 9.90 1.24 -17.11
C LEU A 9 10.99 0.30 -16.58
N LEU A 10 12.12 0.18 -17.27
CA LEU A 10 13.24 -0.62 -16.77
C LEU A 10 13.76 -0.12 -15.41
N LYS A 11 13.93 1.21 -15.26
CA LYS A 11 14.45 1.84 -14.05
C LYS A 11 13.45 1.86 -12.88
N SER A 12 12.16 1.77 -13.19
CA SER A 12 11.06 1.83 -12.22
C SER A 12 10.24 0.54 -12.18
N SER A 13 10.83 -0.55 -12.64
CA SER A 13 10.16 -1.84 -12.87
C SER A 13 9.51 -2.43 -11.63
N PHE A 14 10.04 -2.13 -10.44
CA PHE A 14 9.46 -2.53 -9.16
C PHE A 14 8.10 -1.87 -8.88
N VAL A 15 7.85 -0.68 -9.42
CA VAL A 15 6.65 0.11 -9.13
C VAL A 15 5.71 0.18 -10.34
N LEU A 16 6.26 0.30 -11.54
CA LEU A 16 5.50 0.56 -12.78
C LEU A 16 5.34 -0.67 -13.67
N GLY A 17 5.96 -1.81 -13.33
CA GLY A 17 5.95 -3.02 -14.15
C GLY A 17 7.09 -3.06 -15.17
N LYS A 18 7.36 -4.27 -15.71
CA LYS A 18 8.51 -4.55 -16.59
C LYS A 18 8.25 -4.21 -18.06
N ASN A 19 6.98 -4.05 -18.44
CA ASN A 19 6.58 -3.74 -19.81
C ASN A 19 5.34 -2.82 -19.84
N VAL A 20 5.00 -2.35 -21.04
CA VAL A 20 3.91 -1.37 -21.25
C VAL A 20 2.55 -1.95 -20.85
N THR A 21 2.32 -3.23 -21.12
CA THR A 21 1.06 -3.89 -20.78
C THR A 21 0.86 -3.92 -19.27
N GLU A 22 1.89 -4.33 -18.53
CA GLU A 22 1.89 -4.37 -17.07
C GLU A 22 1.74 -2.96 -16.47
N PHE A 23 2.40 -1.96 -17.06
CA PHE A 23 2.23 -0.56 -16.69
C PHE A 23 0.78 -0.08 -16.85
N ILE A 24 0.14 -0.38 -17.98
CA ILE A 24 -1.26 0.00 -18.23
C ILE A 24 -2.21 -0.71 -17.27
N VAL A 25 -1.98 -2.00 -17.01
CA VAL A 25 -2.76 -2.76 -16.02
C VAL A 25 -2.63 -2.16 -14.62
N ASN A 26 -1.42 -1.79 -14.21
CA ASN A 26 -1.18 -1.12 -12.94
C ASN A 26 -1.85 0.25 -12.85
N LEU A 27 -1.83 1.05 -13.92
CA LEU A 27 -2.57 2.32 -13.94
C LEU A 27 -4.07 2.10 -13.73
N ARG A 28 -4.65 1.11 -14.42
CA ARG A 28 -6.07 0.78 -14.28
C ARG A 28 -6.43 0.27 -12.89
N SER A 29 -5.59 -0.57 -12.28
CA SER A 29 -5.82 -1.07 -10.91
C SER A 29 -5.77 0.04 -9.86
N HIS A 30 -5.09 1.14 -10.16
CA HIS A 30 -5.06 2.35 -9.34
C HIS A 30 -6.13 3.39 -9.73
N GLY A 31 -7.09 3.03 -10.60
CA GLY A 31 -8.23 3.87 -10.93
C GLY A 31 -8.03 4.84 -12.11
N PHE A 32 -6.87 4.80 -12.79
CA PHE A 32 -6.63 5.65 -13.96
C PHE A 32 -7.45 5.16 -15.16
N ARG A 33 -8.02 6.12 -15.90
CA ARG A 33 -8.83 5.87 -17.10
C ARG A 33 -8.10 6.40 -18.32
N SER A 34 -8.10 5.63 -19.41
CA SER A 34 -7.54 6.07 -20.69
C SER A 34 -8.43 7.15 -21.33
N VAL A 35 -7.82 8.19 -21.88
CA VAL A 35 -8.48 9.28 -22.59
C VAL A 35 -8.10 9.22 -24.06
N ALA A 36 -9.09 9.32 -24.96
CA ALA A 36 -8.83 9.39 -26.39
C ALA A 36 -8.36 10.80 -26.75
N LYS A 37 -7.10 10.94 -27.15
CA LYS A 37 -6.52 12.22 -27.58
C LYS A 37 -6.07 12.25 -29.04
N GLY A 38 -5.75 11.09 -29.61
CA GLY A 38 -5.42 10.93 -31.02
C GLY A 38 -4.74 9.58 -31.32
N PRO A 39 -4.54 9.24 -32.60
CA PRO A 39 -3.82 8.03 -32.99
C PRO A 39 -2.39 8.03 -32.45
N GLY A 40 -2.03 7.03 -31.66
CA GLY A 40 -0.67 6.87 -31.13
C GLY A 40 -0.35 7.65 -29.85
N GLU A 41 -1.29 8.44 -29.33
CA GLU A 41 -1.15 9.12 -28.05
C GLU A 41 -1.75 8.30 -26.91
N LEU A 42 -0.97 8.12 -25.84
CA LEU A 42 -1.42 7.49 -24.60
C LEU A 42 -1.64 8.58 -23.55
N GLU A 43 -2.90 8.89 -23.28
CA GLU A 43 -3.29 9.79 -22.20
C GLU A 43 -4.12 9.06 -21.14
N PHE A 44 -3.86 9.38 -19.88
CA PHE A 44 -4.55 8.83 -18.73
C PHE A 44 -5.03 9.94 -17.81
N SER A 45 -6.25 9.79 -17.31
CA SER A 45 -6.87 10.69 -16.34
C SER A 45 -7.17 9.94 -15.05
N HIS A 46 -7.12 10.63 -13.93
CA HIS A 46 -7.59 10.13 -12.64
C HIS A 46 -8.05 11.34 -11.82
N ASP A 47 -9.23 11.24 -11.22
CA ASP A 47 -9.91 12.39 -10.58
C ASP A 47 -9.07 12.99 -9.44
N GLU A 48 -8.27 12.15 -8.79
CA GLU A 48 -7.36 12.55 -7.71
C GLU A 48 -5.91 12.84 -8.16
N PHE A 49 -5.62 12.71 -9.46
CA PHE A 49 -4.28 12.90 -10.01
C PHE A 49 -4.24 14.15 -10.90
N SER A 50 -4.05 15.31 -10.27
CA SER A 50 -3.90 16.61 -10.95
C SER A 50 -2.53 17.22 -10.66
N ARG A 51 -1.89 17.85 -11.66
CA ARG A 51 -0.65 18.61 -11.45
C ARG A 51 -0.94 19.89 -10.66
N GLY A 52 -0.97 19.79 -9.34
CA GLY A 52 -1.18 20.95 -8.46
C GLY A 52 -0.80 20.69 -7.00
N PRO A 53 -0.65 21.75 -6.18
CA PRO A 53 -0.30 21.65 -4.76
C PRO A 53 -1.26 20.76 -3.94
N LEU A 54 -2.54 20.71 -4.34
CA LEU A 54 -3.56 19.87 -3.72
C LEU A 54 -3.24 18.38 -3.78
N MET A 55 -2.57 17.90 -4.83
CA MET A 55 -2.24 16.47 -4.97
C MET A 55 -1.20 16.02 -3.94
N LYS A 56 -0.18 16.85 -3.66
CA LYS A 56 0.82 16.56 -2.63
C LYS A 56 0.16 16.38 -1.26
N LYS A 57 -0.80 17.26 -0.91
CA LYS A 57 -1.53 17.20 0.34
C LYS A 57 -2.44 15.96 0.42
N LYS A 58 -3.18 15.65 -0.66
CA LYS A 58 -4.10 14.49 -0.69
C LYS A 58 -3.35 13.14 -0.64
N MET A 59 -2.25 13.00 -1.38
CA MET A 59 -1.38 11.80 -1.29
C MET A 59 -0.76 11.63 0.10
N MET A 60 -0.35 12.72 0.74
CA MET A 60 0.19 12.68 2.11
C MET A 60 -0.87 12.21 3.12
N VAL A 61 -2.12 12.67 2.99
CA VAL A 61 -3.24 12.23 3.83
C VAL A 61 -3.57 10.75 3.63
N ILE A 62 -3.57 10.27 2.38
CA ILE A 62 -3.82 8.84 2.08
C ILE A 62 -2.70 7.96 2.67
N ALA A 63 -1.44 8.38 2.50
CA ALA A 63 -0.30 7.66 3.06
C ALA A 63 -0.36 7.61 4.59
N LEU A 64 -0.71 8.74 5.23
CA LEU A 64 -0.89 8.82 6.68
C LEU A 64 -2.04 7.92 7.15
N SER A 65 -3.17 7.90 6.46
CA SER A 65 -4.33 7.06 6.82
C SER A 65 -3.97 5.57 6.77
N LYS A 66 -3.31 5.11 5.71
CA LYS A 66 -2.82 3.73 5.60
C LYS A 66 -1.80 3.37 6.69
N SER A 67 -0.97 4.32 7.11
CA SER A 67 -0.02 4.11 8.21
C SER A 67 -0.74 3.95 9.56
N ILE A 68 -1.80 4.74 9.80
CA ILE A 68 -2.61 4.66 11.01
C ILE A 68 -3.34 3.32 11.09
N GLU A 69 -3.93 2.85 10.00
CA GLU A 69 -4.59 1.53 9.94
C GLU A 69 -3.63 0.38 10.26
N ARG A 70 -2.40 0.42 9.72
CA ARG A 70 -1.38 -0.58 10.04
C ARG A 70 -0.97 -0.54 11.51
N LEU A 71 -0.80 0.66 12.07
CA LEU A 71 -0.45 0.82 13.49
C LEU A 71 -1.57 0.31 14.40
N ASP A 72 -2.83 0.55 14.05
CA ASP A 72 -3.98 0.02 14.80
C ASP A 72 -4.02 -1.52 14.77
N ALA A 73 -3.80 -2.12 13.60
CA ALA A 73 -3.72 -3.58 13.47
C ALA A 73 -2.57 -4.18 14.32
N GLN A 74 -1.40 -3.55 14.31
CA GLN A 74 -0.25 -3.96 15.12
C GLN A 74 -0.54 -3.82 16.62
N LEU A 75 -1.18 -2.72 17.03
CA LEU A 75 -1.55 -2.48 18.41
C LEU A 75 -2.56 -3.53 18.92
N LYS A 76 -3.55 -3.88 18.11
CA LYS A 76 -4.50 -4.97 18.41
C LYS A 76 -3.78 -6.29 18.58
N GLY A 77 -2.87 -6.64 17.66
CA GLY A 77 -2.06 -7.85 17.77
C GLY A 77 -1.20 -7.89 19.04
N LEU A 78 -0.59 -6.75 19.41
CA LEU A 78 0.22 -6.64 20.62
C LEU A 78 -0.62 -6.80 21.89
N LYS A 79 -1.80 -6.18 21.95
CA LYS A 79 -2.74 -6.35 23.07
C LYS A 79 -3.14 -7.80 23.27
N CYS A 80 -3.46 -8.53 22.18
CA CYS A 80 -3.79 -9.95 22.25
C CYS A 80 -2.61 -10.78 22.79
N ARG A 81 -1.39 -10.54 22.30
CA ARG A 81 -0.18 -11.23 22.80
C ARG A 81 0.07 -10.98 24.28
N LEU A 82 -0.09 -9.73 24.72
CA LEU A 82 0.12 -9.36 26.12
C LEU A 82 -0.93 -10.01 27.03
N LYS A 83 -2.19 -10.07 26.57
CA LYS A 83 -3.26 -10.77 27.27
C LYS A 83 -2.97 -12.28 27.40
N ALA A 84 -2.56 -12.93 26.31
CA ALA A 84 -2.18 -14.34 26.32
C ALA A 84 -1.01 -14.63 27.27
N LYS A 85 0.03 -13.78 27.27
CA LYS A 85 1.15 -13.92 28.22
C LYS A 85 0.70 -13.75 29.67
N LYS A 86 -0.18 -12.78 29.95
CA LYS A 86 -0.74 -12.57 31.29
C LYS A 86 -1.52 -13.79 31.77
N ASP A 87 -2.33 -14.38 30.91
CA ASP A 87 -3.14 -15.54 31.27
C ASP A 87 -2.26 -16.80 31.43
N SER A 88 -1.24 -16.98 30.59
CA SER A 88 -0.23 -18.04 30.75
C SER A 88 0.52 -17.92 32.08
N LEU A 89 0.93 -16.70 32.47
CA LEU A 89 1.60 -16.47 33.77
C LEU A 89 0.68 -16.84 34.95
N LYS A 90 -0.62 -16.55 34.86
CA LYS A 90 -1.58 -16.92 35.90
C LYS A 90 -1.74 -18.43 36.04
N VAL A 91 -1.79 -19.14 34.92
CA VAL A 91 -1.86 -20.60 34.90
C VAL A 91 -0.60 -21.21 35.51
N GLU A 92 0.57 -20.71 35.13
CA GLU A 92 1.85 -21.14 35.72
C GLU A 92 1.87 -20.92 37.23
N ASN A 93 1.47 -19.72 37.68
CA ASN A 93 1.41 -19.41 39.11
C ASN A 93 0.44 -20.34 39.86
N LEU A 94 -0.69 -20.71 39.25
CA LEU A 94 -1.64 -21.65 39.84
C LEU A 94 -1.03 -23.05 40.00
N PHE A 95 -0.32 -23.56 38.98
CA PHE A 95 0.37 -24.85 39.08
C PHE A 95 1.43 -24.84 40.20
N GLN A 96 2.22 -23.78 40.30
CA GLN A 96 3.21 -23.62 41.37
C GLN A 96 2.56 -23.60 42.77
N ASN A 97 1.42 -22.90 42.95
CA ASN A 97 0.71 -22.87 44.22
C ASN A 97 0.10 -24.22 44.60
N LEU A 98 -0.30 -25.03 43.61
CA LEU A 98 -0.84 -26.38 43.83
C LEU A 98 0.26 -27.44 44.04
N ARG A 99 1.56 -27.08 43.86
CA ARG A 99 2.71 -27.99 43.92
C ARG A 99 2.57 -29.23 43.02
N ILE A 100 2.11 -29.02 41.79
CA ILE A 100 2.02 -30.04 40.72
C ILE A 100 2.93 -29.61 39.57
#